data_AF-A0A7V7DU69-F1
#
_entry.id   AF-A0A7V7DU69-F1
#
_cell.length_a   1.000
_cell.length_b   1.000
_cell.length_c   1.000
_cell.angle_alpha   90.00
_cell.angle_beta   90.00
_cell.angle_gamma   90.00
#
_symmetry.space_group_name_H-M   'P 1'
#
loop_
_entity.id
_entity.type
_entity.pdbx_description
1 polymer ?
#
loop_
_entity_poly.entity_id
_entity_poly.type
_entity_poly.pdbx_seq_one_letter_code
_entity_poly.pdbx_strand_id
1 'polypeptide(L)' 'MLAGILVMGGLGIVIGLGLALASKIFYVYVDPKIEAVEEALPGANCGGCGLPGCSSNAVAIVAGKTSPSSCVAG' A
#
# COMPACT_ATOMS: atom_id res chain seq x y z
N MET A 1 12.37 38.31 -1.36
CA MET A 1 11.39 37.63 -0.47
C MET A 1 10.13 37.23 -1.23
N LEU A 2 9.41 38.17 -1.87
CA LEU A 2 8.16 37.86 -2.59
C LEU A 2 8.29 36.80 -3.71
N ALA A 3 9.33 36.89 -4.54
CA ALA A 3 9.57 35.93 -5.61
C ALA A 3 9.79 34.49 -5.09
N GLY A 4 10.50 34.33 -3.95
CA GLY A 4 10.71 33.02 -3.34
C GLY A 4 9.41 32.39 -2.84
N ILE A 5 8.51 33.20 -2.26
CA ILE A 5 7.19 32.76 -1.82
C ILE A 5 6.35 32.31 -3.02
N LEU A 6 6.36 33.07 -4.11
CA LEU A 6 5.62 32.71 -5.33
C LEU A 6 6.14 31.42 -5.96
N VAL A 7 7.45 31.23 -6.03
CA VAL A 7 8.06 30.03 -6.63
C VAL A 7 7.78 28.79 -5.78
N MET A 8 7.99 28.86 -4.46
CA MET A 8 7.72 27.72 -3.58
C MET A 8 6.22 27.40 -3.48
N GLY A 9 5.37 28.43 -3.40
CA GLY A 9 3.91 28.27 -3.40
C GLY A 9 3.38 27.66 -4.70
N GLY A 10 3.85 28.17 -5.85
CA GLY A 10 3.47 27.64 -7.16
C GLY A 10 3.90 26.19 -7.35
N LEU A 11 5.14 25.85 -6.95
CA LEU A 11 5.64 24.48 -7.03
C LEU A 11 4.82 23.53 -6.14
N GLY A 12 4.49 23.95 -4.92
CA GLY A 12 3.64 23.17 -4.01
C GLY A 12 2.26 22.89 -4.61
N ILE A 13 1.64 23.88 -5.24
CA ILE A 13 0.35 23.70 -5.92
C ILE A 13 0.48 22.71 -7.09
N VAL A 14 1.48 22.87 -7.94
CA VAL A 14 1.67 22.01 -9.12
C VAL A 14 1.93 20.56 -8.72
N ILE A 15 2.83 20.33 -7.77
CA ILE A 15 3.15 18.97 -7.28
C ILE A 15 1.94 18.39 -6.55
N GLY A 16 1.28 19.17 -5.69
CA GLY A 16 0.12 18.72 -4.93
C GLY A 16 -1.04 18.28 -5.83
N LEU A 17 -1.36 19.09 -6.86
CA LEU A 17 -2.37 18.74 -7.85
C LEU A 17 -1.96 17.50 -8.66
N GLY A 18 -0.68 17.41 -9.05
CA GLY A 18 -0.15 16.23 -9.73
C GLY A 18 -0.32 14.94 -8.92
N LEU A 19 0.03 14.97 -7.63
CA LEU A 19 -0.12 13.82 -6.73
C LEU A 19 -1.60 13.47 -6.47
N ALA A 20 -2.47 14.47 -6.32
CA ALA A 20 -3.89 14.26 -6.13
C ALA A 20 -4.57 13.64 -7.37
N LEU A 21 -4.14 14.04 -8.57
CA LEU A 21 -4.60 13.42 -9.81
C LEU A 21 -4.05 11.99 -9.93
N ALA A 22 -2.77 11.79 -9.63
CA ALA A 22 -2.12 10.49 -9.64
C ALA A 22 -2.81 9.49 -8.70
N SER A 23 -3.20 9.90 -7.49
CA SER A 23 -3.88 9.00 -6.54
C SER A 23 -5.27 8.57 -7.00
N LYS A 24 -5.97 9.40 -7.79
CA LYS A 24 -7.27 9.08 -8.36
C LYS A 24 -7.16 8.24 -9.63
N ILE A 25 -6.23 8.57 -10.53
CA ILE A 25 -6.08 7.88 -11.82
C ILE A 25 -5.45 6.50 -11.66
N PHE A 26 -4.49 6.35 -10.74
CA PHE A 26 -3.84 5.08 -10.43
C PHE A 26 -4.45 4.38 -9.21
N TYR A 27 -5.70 4.72 -8.86
CA TYR A 27 -6.41 4.03 -7.79
C TYR A 27 -6.67 2.58 -8.22
N VAL A 28 -6.11 1.64 -7.45
CA VAL A 28 -6.37 0.21 -7.61
C VAL A 28 -7.29 -0.22 -6.48
N TYR A 29 -8.42 -0.84 -6.83
CA TYR A 29 -9.35 -1.38 -5.84
C TYR A 29 -8.70 -2.56 -5.10
N VAL A 30 -8.78 -2.53 -3.77
CA VAL A 30 -8.35 -3.61 -2.88
C VAL A 30 -9.58 -4.16 -2.16
N ASP A 31 -9.74 -5.48 -2.15
CA ASP A 31 -10.84 -6.13 -1.42
C ASP A 31 -10.63 -5.91 0.09
N PRO A 32 -11.64 -5.42 0.83
CA PRO A 32 -11.54 -5.16 2.26
C PRO A 32 -11.15 -6.39 3.09
N LYS A 33 -11.39 -7.61 2.59
CA LYS A 33 -10.92 -8.84 3.25
C LYS A 33 -9.40 -8.97 3.19
N ILE A 34 -8.77 -8.53 2.11
CA ILE A 34 -7.31 -8.57 1.97
C ILE A 34 -6.69 -7.62 2.98
N GLU A 35 -7.23 -6.40 3.11
CA GLU A 35 -6.79 -5.44 4.12
C GLU A 35 -6.95 -6.01 5.54
N ALA A 36 -8.11 -6.58 5.88
CA ALA A 36 -8.34 -7.16 7.20
C ALA A 36 -7.39 -8.33 7.52
N VAL A 37 -7.06 -9.17 6.53
CA VAL A 37 -6.09 -10.26 6.71
C VAL A 37 -4.66 -9.71 6.80
N GLU A 38 -4.31 -8.69 6.02
CA GLU A 38 -3.00 -8.06 6.06
C GLU A 38 -2.75 -7.35 7.40
N GLU A 39 -3.75 -6.66 7.96
CA GLU A 39 -3.70 -6.05 9.29
C GLU A 39 -3.56 -7.09 10.42
N ALA A 40 -4.06 -8.30 10.21
CA ALA A 40 -3.88 -9.41 11.15
C ALA A 40 -2.48 -10.06 11.04
N LEU A 41 -1.72 -9.80 9.97
CA LEU A 41 -0.37 -10.32 9.81
C LEU A 41 0.67 -9.43 10.53
N PRO A 42 1.85 -9.98 10.89
CA PRO A 42 2.88 -9.24 11.62
C PRO A 42 3.54 -8.05 10.88
N GLY A 43 3.20 -7.82 9.59
CA GLY A 43 3.84 -6.77 8.77
C GLY A 43 5.35 -6.94 8.53
N ALA A 44 5.94 -8.07 8.93
CA ALA A 44 7.39 -8.28 8.93
C ALA A 44 8.02 -8.43 7.54
N ASN A 45 7.23 -8.79 6.52
CA ASN A 45 7.70 -8.98 5.13
C ASN A 45 8.96 -9.88 5.01
N CYS A 46 9.07 -10.91 5.87
CA CYS A 46 10.27 -11.74 6.00
C CYS A 46 10.37 -12.89 4.99
N GLY A 47 9.31 -13.15 4.22
CA GLY A 47 9.29 -14.23 3.22
C GLY A 47 9.22 -15.66 3.78
N GLY A 48 9.08 -15.86 5.09
CA GLY A 48 9.04 -17.20 5.70
C GLY A 48 7.88 -18.09 5.23
N CYS A 49 6.80 -17.48 4.74
CA CYS A 49 5.65 -18.18 4.14
C CYS A 49 5.85 -18.54 2.65
N GLY A 50 7.01 -18.22 2.05
CA GLY A 50 7.29 -18.46 0.63
C GLY A 50 6.71 -17.40 -0.33
N LEU A 51 6.16 -16.31 0.19
CA LEU A 51 5.61 -15.19 -0.56
C LEU A 51 6.41 -13.91 -0.33
N PRO A 52 6.47 -12.98 -1.31
CA PRO A 52 7.36 -11.82 -1.28
C PRO A 52 7.05 -10.79 -0.17
N GLY A 53 5.86 -10.83 0.43
CA GLY A 53 5.46 -9.93 1.51
C GLY A 53 4.15 -10.29 2.18
N CYS A 54 3.82 -9.60 3.27
CA CYS A 54 2.59 -9.81 4.04
C CYS A 54 1.34 -9.55 3.22
N SER A 55 1.30 -8.48 2.42
CA SER A 55 0.21 -8.18 1.47
C SER A 55 -0.01 -9.33 0.48
N SER A 56 1.07 -9.86 -0.10
CA SER A 56 0.98 -10.99 -1.03
C SER A 56 0.47 -12.27 -0.37
N ASN A 57 0.80 -12.48 0.92
CA ASN A 57 0.24 -13.58 1.69
C ASN A 57 -1.24 -13.36 2.00
N ALA A 58 -1.65 -12.15 2.39
CA ALA A 58 -3.05 -11.82 2.61
C ALA A 58 -3.90 -12.04 1.35
N VAL A 59 -3.41 -11.61 0.18
CA VAL A 59 -4.05 -11.88 -1.12
C VAL A 59 -4.18 -13.39 -1.36
N ALA A 60 -3.12 -14.17 -1.08
CA ALA A 60 -3.12 -15.62 -1.30
C ALA A 60 -4.07 -16.36 -0.33
N ILE A 61 -4.16 -15.92 0.92
CA ILE A 61 -5.09 -16.45 1.93
C ILE A 61 -6.53 -16.18 1.50
N VAL A 62 -6.87 -14.94 1.13
CA VAL A 62 -8.23 -14.57 0.70
C VAL A 62 -8.61 -15.30 -0.60
N ALA A 63 -7.64 -15.52 -1.51
CA ALA A 63 -7.84 -16.30 -2.72
C ALA A 63 -7.89 -17.83 -2.48
N GLY A 64 -7.71 -18.31 -1.25
CA GLY A 64 -7.70 -19.73 -0.91
C GLY A 64 -6.50 -20.52 -1.44
N LYS A 65 -5.42 -19.83 -1.82
CA LYS A 65 -4.19 -20.44 -2.35
C LYS A 65 -3.22 -20.86 -1.24
N THR A 66 -3.32 -20.27 -0.06
CA THR A 66 -2.51 -20.61 1.12
C THR A 66 -3.39 -20.76 2.36
N SER A 67 -2.88 -21.49 3.37
CA SER A 67 -3.55 -21.62 4.66
C SER A 67 -3.62 -20.28 5.39
N PRO A 68 -4.69 -19.98 6.14
CA PRO A 68 -4.72 -18.85 7.08
C PRO A 68 -3.57 -18.87 8.10
N SER A 69 -3.04 -20.05 8.43
CA SER A 69 -1.89 -20.26 9.33
C SER A 69 -0.55 -20.36 8.58
N SER A 70 -0.46 -19.84 7.35
CA SER A 70 0.74 -19.93 6.52
C SER A 70 1.89 -19.02 6.98
N CYS A 71 1.63 -18.01 7.80
CA CYS A 71 2.66 -17.09 8.24
C CYS A 71 3.51 -17.72 9.35
N VAL A 72 4.82 -17.83 9.13
CA VAL A 72 5.74 -18.40 10.12
C VAL A 72 6.01 -17.45 11.29
N ALA A 73 5.81 -16.15 11.07
CA ALA A 73 5.97 -15.11 12.08
C ALA A 73 4.65 -14.81 12.84
N GLY A 74 3.54 -15.49 12.48
CA GLY A 74 2.20 -15.24 13.00
C GLY A 74 1.22 -16.39 12.74
#